data_AF-A0A7J2KCC1-F1
#
_entry.id   AF-A0A7J2KCC1-F1
#
_cell.length_a   1.000
_cell.length_b   1.000
_cell.length_c   1.000
_cell.angle_alpha   90.00
_cell.angle_beta   90.00
_cell.angle_gamma   90.00
#
_symmetry.space_group_name_H-M   'P 1'
#
loop_
_entity.id
_entity.type
_entity.pdbx_description
1 polymer ?
#
loop_
_entity_poly.entity_id
_entity_poly.type
_entity_poly.pdbx_seq_one_letter_code
_entity_poly.pdbx_strand_id
1 'polypeptide(L)'
;MRALSNILGTAIGIVLITAVLIAFANYFNSVNSTTMRLLHAEKENLYLRPYTNSSGTYVFIENPGPTEPVTIRYIILKNTSNGDIISIHTLWKRLEVGESIDMRLLNTTSKTTDLVIIVVTDNG
;
A
#
# COMPACT_ATOMS: atom_id res chain seq x y z
N MET A 1 53.39 -19.65 4.15
CA MET A 1 52.09 -20.17 4.65
C MET A 1 51.27 -19.14 5.45
N ARG A 2 51.85 -18.26 6.28
CA ARG A 2 51.08 -17.26 7.06
C ARG A 2 50.34 -16.20 6.22
N ALA A 3 50.93 -15.73 5.12
CA ALA A 3 50.28 -14.74 4.24
C ALA A 3 49.03 -15.29 3.52
N LEU A 4 49.08 -16.55 3.08
CA LEU A 4 47.95 -17.21 2.40
C LEU A 4 46.75 -17.40 3.35
N SER A 5 47.04 -17.76 4.62
CA SER A 5 46.05 -17.89 5.69
C SER A 5 45.38 -16.56 6.04
N ASN A 6 46.13 -15.46 6.07
CA ASN A 6 45.57 -14.13 6.30
C ASN A 6 44.67 -13.69 5.14
N ILE A 7 45.09 -13.92 3.89
CA ILE A 7 44.31 -13.59 2.68
C ILE A 7 42.99 -14.37 2.66
N LEU A 8 43.03 -15.68 2.96
CA LEU A 8 41.84 -16.53 3.05
C LEU A 8 40.89 -16.07 4.17
N GLY A 9 41.42 -15.70 5.35
CA GLY A 9 40.62 -15.17 6.46
C GLY A 9 39.92 -13.84 6.12
N THR A 10 40.63 -12.92 5.46
CA THR A 10 40.03 -11.67 4.98
C THR A 10 39.00 -11.89 3.87
N ALA A 11 39.25 -12.83 2.94
CA ALA A 11 38.32 -13.14 1.88
C ALA A 11 37.00 -13.71 2.42
N ILE A 12 37.08 -14.64 3.38
CA ILE A 12 35.91 -15.20 4.05
C ILE A 12 35.15 -14.11 4.82
N GLY A 13 35.87 -13.23 5.53
CA GLY A 13 35.26 -12.11 6.25
C GLY A 13 34.51 -11.14 5.33
N ILE A 14 35.09 -10.78 4.18
CA ILE A 14 34.44 -9.89 3.19
C ILE A 14 33.19 -10.55 2.61
N VAL A 15 33.25 -11.84 2.27
CA VAL A 15 32.10 -12.57 1.72
C VAL A 15 30.96 -12.64 2.74
N LEU A 16 31.26 -12.90 4.01
CA LEU A 16 30.27 -12.96 5.08
C LEU A 16 29.61 -11.59 5.32
N ILE A 17 30.40 -10.51 5.41
CA ILE A 17 29.88 -9.15 5.58
C ILE A 17 29.00 -8.75 4.39
N THR A 18 29.42 -9.08 3.17
CA THR A 18 28.67 -8.79 1.96
C THR A 18 27.35 -9.56 1.93
N ALA A 19 27.36 -10.85 2.27
CA ALA A 19 26.14 -11.67 2.35
C ALA A 19 25.16 -11.16 3.40
N VAL A 20 25.65 -10.73 4.57
CA VAL A 20 24.82 -10.11 5.62
C VAL A 20 24.23 -8.78 5.16
N LEU A 21 25.01 -7.93 4.49
CA LEU A 21 24.52 -6.67 3.92
C LEU A 21 23.46 -6.91 2.83
N ILE A 22 23.65 -7.90 1.96
CA ILE A 22 22.67 -8.28 0.94
C ILE A 22 21.40 -8.83 1.60
N ALA A 23 21.52 -9.71 2.59
CA ALA A 23 20.37 -10.25 3.32
C ALA A 23 19.62 -9.14 4.07
N PHE A 24 20.34 -8.19 4.68
CA PHE A 24 19.77 -7.02 5.34
C PHE A 24 19.09 -6.09 4.35
N ALA A 25 19.70 -5.82 3.19
CA ALA A 25 19.11 -5.00 2.14
C ALA A 25 17.85 -5.67 1.56
N ASN A 26 17.87 -6.99 1.35
CA ASN A 26 16.72 -7.75 0.89
C ASN A 26 15.60 -7.77 1.93
N TYR A 27 15.94 -7.93 3.22
CA TYR A 27 14.99 -7.84 4.33
C TYR A 27 14.40 -6.42 4.44
N PHE A 28 15.24 -5.37 4.37
CA PHE A 28 14.77 -3.99 4.44
C PHE A 28 13.88 -3.63 3.23
N ASN A 29 14.25 -4.09 2.04
CA ASN A 29 13.43 -3.94 0.83
C ASN A 29 12.13 -4.77 0.93
N SER A 30 12.14 -5.95 1.56
CA SER A 30 10.92 -6.74 1.76
C SER A 30 10.02 -6.20 2.87
N VAL A 31 10.58 -5.45 3.83
CA VAL A 31 9.88 -4.83 4.96
C VAL A 31 9.41 -3.40 4.64
N ASN A 32 9.76 -2.85 3.47
CA ASN A 32 9.10 -1.66 2.86
C ASN A 32 7.67 -1.96 2.39
N SER A 33 6.91 -2.68 3.20
CA SER A 33 5.47 -2.85 3.12
C SER A 33 4.83 -1.49 3.41
N THR A 34 4.18 -0.89 2.41
CA THR A 34 3.31 0.27 2.63
C THR A 34 2.17 -0.16 3.57
N THR A 35 2.12 0.38 4.78
CA THR A 35 0.96 0.13 5.65
C THR A 35 -0.17 1.02 5.15
N MET A 36 -1.16 0.41 4.49
CA MET A 36 -2.37 1.13 4.11
C MET A 36 -3.39 1.01 5.23
N ARG A 37 -3.80 2.16 5.76
CA ARG A 37 -4.81 2.25 6.80
C ARG A 37 -6.10 2.78 6.20
N LEU A 38 -7.19 2.07 6.42
CA LEU A 38 -8.50 2.55 6.07
C LEU A 38 -9.01 3.42 7.22
N LEU A 39 -9.40 4.67 6.93
CA LEU A 39 -10.20 5.45 7.88
C LEU A 39 -11.66 5.22 7.50
N HIS A 40 -12.32 4.32 8.23
CA HIS A 40 -13.74 4.06 8.07
C HIS A 40 -14.51 5.16 8.82
N ALA A 41 -15.31 5.96 8.11
CA ALA A 41 -16.47 6.56 8.73
C ALA A 41 -17.58 5.50 8.61
N GLU A 42 -17.90 4.81 9.70
CA GLU A 42 -18.78 3.62 9.80
C GLU A 42 -20.24 3.85 9.35
N LYS A 43 -20.54 4.93 8.63
CA LYS A 43 -21.89 5.32 8.27
C LYS A 43 -22.47 4.47 7.13
N GLU A 44 -21.62 3.98 6.23
CA GLU A 44 -22.00 3.24 5.05
C GLU A 44 -21.36 1.85 5.14
N ASN A 45 -22.15 0.78 5.05
CA ASN A 45 -21.67 -0.60 5.18
C ASN A 45 -20.88 -1.07 3.94
N LEU A 46 -19.91 -0.28 3.47
CA LEU A 46 -19.06 -0.61 2.33
C LEU A 46 -17.89 -1.48 2.78
N TYR A 47 -17.60 -2.51 1.99
CA TYR A 47 -16.38 -3.28 2.15
C TYR A 47 -15.26 -2.62 1.35
N LEU A 48 -14.18 -2.23 2.03
CA LEU A 48 -13.06 -1.50 1.46
C LEU A 48 -11.77 -2.27 1.73
N ARG A 49 -11.05 -2.62 0.66
CA ARG A 49 -9.78 -3.34 0.74
C ARG A 49 -8.69 -2.63 -0.08
N PRO A 50 -7.83 -1.85 0.56
CA PRO A 50 -6.68 -1.25 -0.10
C PRO A 50 -5.62 -2.34 -0.37
N TYR A 51 -4.99 -2.35 -1.54
CA TYR A 51 -3.87 -3.25 -1.84
C TYR A 51 -2.86 -2.65 -2.85
N THR A 52 -1.66 -3.23 -2.89
CA THR A 52 -0.63 -2.89 -3.88
C THR A 52 -0.24 -4.11 -4.69
N ASN A 53 0.05 -3.94 -5.98
CA ASN A 53 0.65 -4.97 -6.82
C ASN A 53 1.88 -4.39 -7.56
N SER A 54 2.50 -5.16 -8.47
CA SER A 54 3.68 -4.73 -9.24
C SER A 54 3.43 -3.52 -10.16
N SER A 55 2.18 -3.16 -10.40
CA SER A 55 1.80 -2.05 -11.27
C SER A 55 1.49 -0.79 -10.47
N GLY A 56 0.97 -0.88 -9.24
CA GLY A 56 0.63 0.32 -8.48
C GLY A 56 -0.17 0.08 -7.20
N THR A 57 -0.77 1.16 -6.73
CA THR A 57 -1.66 1.18 -5.56
C THR A 57 -3.12 1.18 -6.00
N TYR A 58 -3.93 0.32 -5.39
CA TYR A 58 -5.32 0.06 -5.75
C TYR A 58 -6.23 0.10 -4.52
N VAL A 59 -7.53 0.27 -4.77
CA VAL A 59 -8.58 0.05 -3.79
C VAL A 59 -9.69 -0.77 -4.42
N PHE A 60 -10.02 -1.87 -3.75
CA PHE A 60 -11.24 -2.62 -4.01
C PHE A 60 -12.34 -2.11 -3.09
N ILE A 61 -13.50 -1.80 -3.67
CA ILE A 61 -14.67 -1.29 -2.97
C ILE A 61 -15.87 -2.12 -3.39
N GLU A 62 -16.62 -2.63 -2.42
CA GLU A 62 -17.81 -3.44 -2.64
C GLU A 62 -18.94 -2.92 -1.75
N ASN A 63 -20.15 -2.95 -2.30
CA ASN A 63 -21.37 -2.72 -1.53
C ASN A 63 -22.00 -4.07 -1.15
N PRO A 64 -21.69 -4.65 0.03
CA PRO A 64 -22.22 -5.94 0.44
C PRO A 64 -23.72 -5.92 0.80
N GLY A 65 -24.37 -4.75 0.86
CA GLY A 65 -25.76 -4.62 1.30
C GLY A 65 -25.89 -4.31 2.81
N PRO A 66 -27.13 -4.18 3.33
CA PRO A 66 -28.22 -5.09 3.01
C PRO A 66 -29.26 -4.60 1.98
N THR A 67 -29.41 -3.31 1.66
CA THR A 67 -30.53 -2.89 0.77
C THR A 67 -30.41 -1.57 0.00
N GLU A 68 -29.34 -0.78 0.14
CA GLU A 68 -29.29 0.55 -0.51
C GLU A 68 -28.06 0.72 -1.41
N PRO A 69 -28.24 1.26 -2.62
CA PRO A 69 -27.13 1.66 -3.48
C PRO A 69 -26.38 2.83 -2.86
N VAL A 70 -25.06 2.83 -3.02
CA VAL A 70 -24.17 3.86 -2.47
C VAL A 70 -23.49 4.59 -3.61
N THR A 71 -23.45 5.93 -3.59
CA THR A 71 -22.73 6.71 -4.60
C THR A 71 -21.37 7.15 -4.08
N ILE A 72 -20.30 6.61 -4.65
CA ILE A 72 -18.94 7.06 -4.36
C ILE A 72 -18.66 8.34 -5.16
N ARG A 73 -18.43 9.46 -4.47
CA ARG A 73 -18.10 10.75 -5.10
C ARG A 73 -16.60 10.91 -5.28
N TYR A 74 -15.84 10.67 -4.22
CA TYR A 74 -14.40 10.90 -4.20
C TYR A 74 -13.66 9.76 -3.51
N ILE A 75 -12.44 9.50 -3.97
CA ILE A 75 -11.45 8.73 -3.22
C ILE A 75 -10.25 9.64 -2.99
N ILE A 76 -9.93 9.89 -1.73
CA ILE A 76 -8.83 10.75 -1.31
C ILE A 76 -7.71 9.86 -0.78
N LEU A 77 -6.51 10.09 -1.30
CA LEU A 77 -5.30 9.45 -0.81
C LEU A 77 -4.50 10.46 -0.01
N LYS A 78 -4.20 10.12 1.23
CA LYS A 78 -3.52 10.99 2.19
C LYS A 78 -2.26 10.30 2.72
N ASN A 79 -1.19 11.06 2.88
CA ASN A 79 0.01 10.60 3.58
C ASN A 79 -0.25 10.61 5.10
N THR A 80 -0.07 9.49 5.78
CA THR A 80 -0.29 9.44 7.24
C THR A 80 0.78 10.21 8.01
N SER A 81 1.99 10.28 7.48
CA SER A 81 3.16 10.78 8.22
C SER A 81 3.14 12.30 8.37
N ASN A 82 2.67 13.03 7.34
CA ASN A 82 2.61 14.49 7.35
C ASN A 82 1.20 15.06 7.16
N GLY A 83 0.23 14.22 6.79
CA GLY A 83 -1.15 14.61 6.59
C GLY A 83 -1.47 15.20 5.22
N ASP A 84 -0.52 15.23 4.29
CA ASP A 84 -0.73 15.82 2.97
C ASP A 84 -1.71 14.99 2.12
N ILE A 85 -2.56 15.69 1.36
CA ILE A 85 -3.36 15.06 0.30
C ILE A 85 -2.45 14.79 -0.89
N ILE A 86 -2.28 13.51 -1.22
CA ILE A 86 -1.46 13.06 -2.34
C ILE A 86 -2.25 13.14 -3.64
N SER A 87 -3.52 12.69 -3.62
CA SER A 87 -4.36 12.65 -4.81
C SER A 87 -5.83 12.60 -4.42
N ILE A 88 -6.67 13.14 -5.31
CA ILE A 88 -8.13 13.05 -5.22
C ILE A 88 -8.63 12.47 -6.54
N HIS A 89 -9.34 11.35 -6.47
CA HIS A 89 -10.02 10.74 -7.60
C HIS A 89 -11.49 11.08 -7.52
N THR A 90 -12.03 11.72 -8.56
CA THR A 90 -13.47 12.01 -8.67
C THR A 90 -14.12 10.90 -9.49
N LEU A 91 -15.14 10.23 -8.94
CA LEU A 91 -15.78 9.07 -9.58
C LEU A 91 -17.23 9.33 -9.98
N TRP A 92 -18.06 9.81 -9.06
CA TRP A 92 -19.53 9.82 -9.20
C TRP A 92 -20.10 8.46 -9.64
N LYS A 93 -19.62 7.39 -8.99
CA LYS A 93 -20.00 6.01 -9.31
C LYS A 93 -21.00 5.49 -8.29
N ARG A 94 -22.20 5.18 -8.76
CA ARG A 94 -23.20 4.42 -8.00
C ARG A 94 -22.83 2.94 -8.00
N LEU A 95 -22.81 2.33 -6.81
CA LEU A 95 -22.64 0.89 -6.59
C LEU A 95 -23.96 0.33 -6.09
N GLU A 96 -24.59 -0.50 -6.91
CA GLU A 96 -25.74 -1.31 -6.50
C GLU A 96 -25.30 -2.38 -5.48
N VAL A 97 -26.27 -2.99 -4.77
CA VAL A 97 -25.98 -4.05 -3.80
C VAL A 97 -25.37 -5.27 -4.52
N GLY A 98 -24.24 -5.76 -4.00
CA GLY A 98 -23.45 -6.83 -4.59
C GLY A 98 -22.50 -6.36 -5.70
N GLU A 99 -22.51 -5.09 -6.08
CA GLU A 99 -21.53 -4.55 -7.02
C GLU A 99 -20.22 -4.21 -6.33
N SER A 100 -19.15 -4.31 -7.12
CA SER A 100 -17.82 -3.92 -6.72
C SER A 100 -17.12 -3.11 -7.80
N ILE A 101 -16.14 -2.32 -7.38
CA ILE A 101 -15.22 -1.61 -8.24
C ILE A 101 -13.80 -1.83 -7.73
N ASP A 102 -12.90 -2.05 -8.68
CA ASP A 102 -11.47 -2.05 -8.43
C ASP A 102 -10.83 -0.89 -9.19
N MET A 103 -10.12 -0.02 -8.47
CA MET A 103 -9.56 1.20 -9.03
C MET A 103 -8.09 1.34 -8.68
N ARG A 104 -7.29 1.63 -9.71
CA ARG A 104 -5.90 2.07 -9.55
C ARG A 104 -5.86 3.53 -9.12
N LEU A 105 -5.22 3.80 -8.00
CA LEU A 105 -5.10 5.14 -7.42
C LEU A 105 -3.76 5.81 -7.74
N LEU A 106 -2.68 5.03 -7.86
CA LEU A 106 -1.36 5.53 -8.20
C LEU A 106 -0.60 4.57 -9.11
N ASN A 107 0.18 5.13 -10.03
CA ASN A 107 1.12 4.40 -10.89
C ASN A 107 2.48 4.18 -10.20
N THR A 108 2.50 3.97 -8.89
CA THR A 108 3.72 3.64 -8.15
C THR A 108 3.44 2.53 -7.15
N THR A 109 4.38 1.59 -7.10
CA THR A 109 4.46 0.51 -6.11
C THR A 109 5.24 0.95 -4.86
N SER A 110 6.01 2.02 -5.00
CA SER A 110 6.85 2.60 -3.95
C SER A 110 6.28 3.96 -3.58
N LYS A 111 5.48 3.99 -2.52
CA LYS A 111 5.53 5.14 -1.62
C LYS A 111 6.06 4.65 -0.30
N THR A 112 7.23 5.15 0.06
CA THR A 112 7.92 5.02 1.36
C THR A 112 7.15 5.67 2.52
N THR A 113 5.83 5.80 2.38
CA THR A 113 4.96 6.54 3.28
C THR A 113 3.71 5.73 3.50
N ASP A 114 3.40 5.44 4.75
CA ASP A 114 2.10 4.90 5.15
C ASP A 114 0.97 5.79 4.58
N LEU A 115 -0.04 5.16 3.98
CA LEU A 115 -1.11 5.85 3.24
C LEU A 115 -2.45 5.61 3.92
N VAL A 116 -3.31 6.63 3.92
CA VAL A 116 -4.73 6.50 4.24
C VAL A 116 -5.54 6.68 2.97
N ILE A 117 -6.44 5.74 2.71
CA ILE A 117 -7.49 5.86 1.70
C ILE A 117 -8.77 6.27 2.41
N ILE A 118 -9.36 7.37 1.93
CA ILE A 118 -10.64 7.88 2.41
C ILE A 118 -11.61 7.80 1.24
N VAL A 119 -12.71 7.09 1.41
CA VAL A 119 -13.79 6.99 0.42
C VAL A 119 -14.92 7.89 0.90
N VAL A 120 -15.34 8.81 0.05
CA VAL A 120 -16.41 9.78 0.37
C VAL A 120 -17.63 9.45 -0.47
N THR A 121 -18.72 9.08 0.18
CA THR A 121 -19.99 8.76 -0.49
C THR A 121 -20.88 10.01 -0.57
N ASP A 122 -22.03 9.91 -1.23
CA ASP A 122 -23.08 10.94 -1.28
C ASP A 122 -23.64 11.30 0.10
N ASN A 123 -23.65 10.34 1.03
CA ASN A 123 -24.17 10.51 2.39
C ASN A 123 -23.20 11.19 3.37
N GLY A 124 -21.99 11.56 2.92
CA GLY A 124 -20.97 12.28 3.69
C GLY A 124 -19.99 11.34 4.38
#